data_AF-A0A7Y0USA1-F1
#
_entry.id   AF-A0A7Y0USA1-F1
#
_cell.length_a   1.000
_cell.length_b   1.000
_cell.length_c   1.000
_cell.angle_alpha   90.00
_cell.angle_beta   90.00
_cell.angle_gamma   90.00
#
_symmetry.space_group_name_H-M   'P 1'
#
loop_
_entity.id
_entity.type
_entity.pdbx_description
1 polymer ?
#
loop_
_entity_poly.entity_id
_entity_poly.type
_entity_poly.pdbx_seq_one_letter_code
_entity_poly.pdbx_strand_id
1 'polypeptide(L)'
;MATKNTSRKKNSPRKPTLESLELEGSPEPFVYVTLSGEEIEFPSPLDMSVEQAENLLFMLKGDAAVSSKEVFTQWVGKEAAAKILADKPTYRQITAVSKQIVKYYESVLAPVGE
;
A
#
# COMPACT_ATOMS: atom_id res chain seq x y z
N MET A 1 -50.16 20.92 -34.48
CA MET A 1 -50.13 19.61 -33.78
C MET A 1 -48.68 19.21 -33.58
N ALA A 2 -48.35 18.83 -32.34
CA ALA A 2 -47.05 18.32 -31.89
C ALA A 2 -46.67 17.03 -32.66
N THR A 3 -45.40 16.66 -32.82
CA THR A 3 -44.54 16.15 -31.74
C THR A 3 -43.05 16.19 -32.09
N LYS A 4 -42.24 16.71 -31.15
CA LYS A 4 -40.79 16.51 -31.09
C LYS A 4 -40.51 15.07 -30.71
N ASN A 5 -39.89 14.29 -31.60
CA ASN A 5 -39.48 12.93 -31.28
C ASN A 5 -38.14 12.98 -30.53
N THR A 6 -38.23 13.07 -29.21
CA THR A 6 -37.09 13.10 -28.28
C THR A 6 -36.76 11.68 -27.87
N SER A 7 -35.91 10.99 -28.61
CA SER A 7 -35.46 9.64 -28.25
C SER A 7 -34.10 9.70 -27.54
N ARG A 8 -34.20 9.87 -26.22
CA ARG A 8 -33.34 9.35 -25.14
C ARG A 8 -31.89 9.02 -25.54
N LYS A 9 -30.95 9.90 -25.16
CA LYS A 9 -29.58 9.47 -24.80
C LYS A 9 -29.74 8.36 -23.75
N LYS A 10 -29.43 7.12 -24.13
CA LYS A 10 -29.26 6.03 -23.17
C LYS A 10 -28.16 6.48 -22.19
N ASN A 11 -28.54 6.82 -20.96
CA ASN A 11 -27.63 6.76 -19.83
C ASN A 11 -27.29 5.28 -19.63
N SER A 12 -26.43 4.74 -20.49
CA SER A 12 -25.67 3.56 -20.11
C SER A 12 -24.83 3.98 -18.91
N PRO A 13 -24.87 3.25 -17.77
CA PRO A 13 -23.86 3.47 -16.75
C PRO A 13 -22.51 3.35 -17.46
N ARG A 14 -21.68 4.39 -17.37
CA ARG A 14 -20.33 4.34 -17.94
C ARG A 14 -19.69 3.09 -17.34
N LYS A 15 -19.32 2.11 -18.18
CA LYS A 15 -18.61 0.93 -17.71
C LYS A 15 -17.35 1.44 -17.00
N PRO A 16 -17.03 0.99 -15.79
CA PRO A 16 -15.81 1.43 -15.13
C PRO A 16 -14.61 1.04 -15.99
N THR A 17 -13.77 2.02 -16.29
CA THR A 17 -12.40 1.83 -16.80
C THR A 17 -11.44 1.88 -15.62
N LEU A 18 -10.21 1.36 -15.79
CA LEU A 18 -9.17 1.45 -14.76
C LEU A 18 -8.94 2.91 -14.33
N GLU A 19 -8.93 3.83 -15.30
CA GLU A 19 -8.80 5.28 -15.08
C GLU A 19 -9.96 5.85 -14.23
N SER A 20 -11.16 5.27 -14.32
CA SER A 20 -12.31 5.70 -13.52
C SER A 20 -12.33 5.13 -12.09
N LEU A 21 -11.40 4.23 -11.79
CA LEU A 21 -11.23 3.58 -10.48
C LEU A 21 -10.02 4.13 -9.72
N GLU A 22 -9.29 5.11 -10.28
CA GLU A 22 -8.26 5.82 -9.52
C GLU A 22 -8.91 6.43 -8.27
N LEU A 23 -8.45 5.99 -7.11
CA LEU A 23 -8.88 6.50 -5.82
C LEU A 23 -8.32 7.91 -5.63
N GLU A 24 -9.16 8.86 -5.18
CA GLU A 24 -8.68 10.18 -4.77
C GLU A 24 -7.72 10.02 -3.59
N GLY A 25 -6.45 10.36 -3.81
CA GLY A 25 -5.41 10.44 -2.78
C GLY A 25 -4.63 9.15 -2.59
N SER A 26 -3.41 9.10 -3.12
CA SER A 26 -2.44 8.12 -2.64
C SER A 26 -2.18 8.37 -1.15
N PRO A 27 -2.20 7.33 -0.30
CA PRO A 27 -1.81 7.43 1.10
C PRO A 27 -0.46 8.13 1.25
N GLU A 28 -0.29 8.94 2.29
CA GLU A 28 1.06 9.33 2.68
C GLU A 28 1.91 8.09 3.01
N PRO A 29 3.23 8.12 2.77
CA PRO A 29 4.10 7.02 3.15
C PRO A 29 4.18 6.89 4.67
N PHE A 30 4.22 5.66 5.16
CA PHE A 30 4.56 5.40 6.55
C PHE A 30 6.04 5.71 6.79
N VAL A 31 6.33 6.56 7.77
CA VAL A 31 7.70 6.94 8.13
C VAL A 31 8.15 6.18 9.37
N TYR A 32 9.24 5.42 9.23
CA TYR A 32 9.96 4.80 10.34
C TYR A 32 11.20 5.62 10.68
N VAL A 33 11.40 5.94 11.96
CA VAL A 33 12.61 6.61 12.42
C VAL A 33 13.51 5.59 13.11
N THR A 34 14.74 5.43 12.63
CA THR A 34 15.76 4.56 13.23
C THR A 34 16.25 5.10 14.57
N LEU A 35 16.98 4.29 15.34
CA LEU A 35 17.62 4.75 16.58
C LEU A 35 18.72 5.80 16.31
N SER A 36 19.29 5.82 15.11
CA SER A 36 20.22 6.87 14.64
C SER A 36 19.52 8.19 14.27
N GLY A 37 18.18 8.21 14.26
CA GLY A 37 17.38 9.39 13.87
C GLY A 37 17.20 9.54 12.36
N GLU A 38 17.45 8.49 11.57
CA GLU A 38 17.21 8.50 10.13
C GLU A 38 15.76 8.15 9.83
N GLU A 39 15.14 8.92 8.94
CA GLU A 39 13.78 8.68 8.46
C GLU A 39 13.79 7.74 7.26
N ILE A 40 12.92 6.75 7.29
CA ILE A 40 12.76 5.74 6.25
C ILE A 40 11.30 5.69 5.85
N GLU A 41 11.04 6.08 4.61
CA GLU A 41 9.71 6.06 4.01
C GLU A 41 9.42 4.66 3.46
N PHE A 42 8.31 4.10 3.91
CA PHE A 42 7.71 2.92 3.32
C PHE A 42 6.72 3.40 2.27
N PRO A 43 6.90 3.12 0.97
CA PRO A 43 5.94 3.53 -0.04
C PRO A 43 4.61 2.79 0.12
N SER A 44 3.52 3.45 -0.29
CA SER A 44 2.19 2.86 -0.30
C SER A 44 2.13 1.66 -1.25
N PRO A 45 1.58 0.51 -0.82
CA PRO A 45 1.34 -0.63 -1.70
C PRO A 45 0.40 -0.31 -2.87
N LEU A 46 -0.41 0.74 -2.78
CA LEU A 46 -1.29 1.17 -3.88
C LEU A 46 -0.56 1.79 -5.06
N ASP A 47 0.60 2.38 -4.82
CA ASP A 47 1.42 3.01 -5.86
C ASP A 47 2.38 2.00 -6.52
N MET A 48 2.37 0.74 -6.07
CA MET A 48 3.17 -0.34 -6.62
C MET A 48 2.45 -1.06 -7.76
N SER A 49 3.19 -1.84 -8.55
CA SER A 49 2.54 -2.78 -9.47
C SER A 49 1.75 -3.83 -8.68
N VAL A 50 0.69 -4.39 -9.28
CA VAL A 50 -0.14 -5.44 -8.65
C VAL A 50 0.73 -6.59 -8.15
N GLU A 51 1.66 -7.07 -8.97
CA GLU A 51 2.57 -8.17 -8.61
C GLU A 51 3.43 -7.83 -7.38
N GLN A 52 3.94 -6.60 -7.29
CA GLN A 52 4.75 -6.16 -6.16
C GLN A 52 3.89 -6.04 -4.89
N ALA A 53 2.70 -5.45 -4.99
CA ALA A 53 1.78 -5.29 -3.88
C ALA A 53 1.31 -6.64 -3.33
N GLU A 54 0.91 -7.58 -4.19
CA GLU A 54 0.49 -8.92 -3.80
C GLU A 54 1.63 -9.70 -3.11
N ASN A 55 2.82 -9.71 -3.72
CA ASN A 55 3.98 -10.37 -3.15
C ASN A 55 4.33 -9.82 -1.77
N LEU A 56 4.26 -8.50 -1.61
CA LEU A 56 4.48 -7.84 -0.32
C LEU A 56 3.43 -8.24 0.72
N LEU A 57 2.15 -8.28 0.35
CA LEU A 57 1.06 -8.70 1.24
C LEU A 57 1.21 -10.17 1.68
N PHE A 58 1.60 -11.07 0.78
CA PHE A 58 1.89 -12.47 1.13
C PHE A 58 3.07 -12.59 2.11
N MET A 59 4.13 -11.82 1.88
CA MET A 59 5.27 -11.75 2.80
C MET A 59 4.88 -11.27 4.19
N LEU A 60 4.00 -10.27 4.29
CA LEU A 60 3.56 -9.68 5.56
C LEU A 60 2.59 -10.57 6.33
N LYS A 61 1.73 -11.33 5.64
CA LYS A 61 0.84 -12.32 6.26
C LYS A 61 1.59 -13.53 6.81
N GLY A 62 2.88 -13.68 6.48
CA GLY A 62 3.72 -14.78 6.91
C GLY A 62 3.46 -16.08 6.14
N ASP A 63 2.75 -16.00 5.01
CA ASP A 63 2.45 -17.14 4.15
C ASP A 63 3.66 -17.51 3.26
N ALA A 64 4.66 -16.62 3.16
CA ALA A 64 5.90 -16.83 2.44
C ALA A 64 7.07 -17.12 3.40
N ALA A 65 7.89 -18.11 3.07
CA ALA A 65 9.13 -18.44 3.80
C ALA A 65 10.27 -17.44 3.48
N VAL A 66 10.03 -16.15 3.74
CA VAL A 66 10.92 -15.04 3.39
C VAL A 66 11.39 -14.34 4.67
N SER A 67 12.68 -13.99 4.74
CA SER A 67 13.25 -13.31 5.91
C SER A 67 12.77 -11.85 5.99
N SER A 68 12.61 -11.31 7.21
CA SER A 68 12.24 -9.89 7.39
C SER A 68 13.17 -8.92 6.65
N LYS A 69 14.47 -9.25 6.59
CA LYS A 69 15.46 -8.49 5.81
C LYS A 69 15.08 -8.38 4.34
N GLU A 70 14.64 -9.48 3.75
CA GLU A 70 14.28 -9.54 2.35
C GLU A 70 12.97 -8.80 2.07
N VAL A 71 11.99 -8.91 2.97
CA VAL A 71 10.75 -8.10 2.91
C VAL A 71 11.08 -6.60 2.91
N PHE A 72 11.87 -6.12 3.87
CA PHE A 72 12.26 -4.71 3.90
C PHE A 72 13.10 -4.30 2.69
N THR A 73 13.99 -5.17 2.22
CA THR A 73 14.81 -4.89 1.05
C THR A 73 13.96 -4.71 -0.21
N GLN A 74 12.92 -5.52 -0.38
CA GLN A 74 12.01 -5.40 -1.53
C GLN A 74 11.10 -4.18 -1.41
N TRP A 75 10.72 -3.81 -0.19
CA TRP A 75 9.81 -2.69 0.04
C TRP A 75 10.52 -1.32 -0.08
N VAL A 76 11.58 -1.11 0.70
CA VAL A 76 12.25 0.21 0.82
C VAL A 76 13.61 0.25 0.12
N GLY A 77 14.02 -0.84 -0.52
CA GLY A 77 15.33 -0.97 -1.14
C GLY A 77 16.43 -1.41 -0.16
N LYS A 78 17.58 -1.80 -0.73
CA LYS A 78 18.72 -2.38 0.03
C LYS A 78 19.31 -1.41 1.06
N GLU A 79 19.45 -0.13 0.69
CA GLU A 79 20.10 0.86 1.54
C GLU A 79 19.26 1.16 2.78
N ALA A 80 17.99 1.51 2.59
CA ALA A 80 17.06 1.78 3.70
C ALA A 80 16.87 0.53 4.59
N ALA A 81 16.72 -0.65 3.99
CA ALA A 81 16.64 -1.90 4.76
C ALA A 81 17.89 -2.16 5.61
N ALA A 82 19.08 -1.82 5.10
CA ALA A 82 20.32 -1.93 5.88
C ALA A 82 20.32 -0.99 7.09
N LYS A 83 19.78 0.22 6.96
CA LYS A 83 19.64 1.19 8.07
C LYS A 83 18.71 0.68 9.17
N ILE A 84 17.54 0.12 8.80
CA ILE A 84 16.61 -0.52 9.76
C ILE A 84 17.32 -1.63 10.54
N LEU A 85 18.12 -2.44 9.86
CA LEU A 85 18.78 -3.60 10.47
C LEU A 85 20.06 -3.22 11.24
N ALA A 86 20.64 -2.05 11.00
CA ALA A 86 21.81 -1.55 11.71
C ALA A 86 21.54 -1.37 13.21
N ASP A 87 20.28 -1.06 13.57
CA ASP A 87 19.80 -0.97 14.95
C ASP A 87 19.75 -2.32 15.67
N LYS A 88 20.04 -3.43 14.96
CA LYS A 88 20.01 -4.81 15.47
C LYS A 88 18.69 -5.13 16.21
N PRO A 89 17.53 -4.93 15.58
CA PRO A 89 16.25 -5.17 16.23
C PRO A 89 16.10 -6.65 16.58
N THR A 90 15.48 -6.92 17.72
CA THR A 90 15.00 -8.27 18.05
C THR A 90 13.89 -8.69 17.10
N TYR A 91 13.67 -10.00 16.96
CA TYR A 91 12.56 -10.53 16.15
C TYR A 91 11.19 -9.97 16.59
N ARG A 92 11.01 -9.73 17.89
CA ARG A 92 9.80 -9.12 18.44
C ARG A 92 9.61 -7.68 17.97
N GLN A 93 10.68 -6.88 17.97
CA GLN A 93 10.62 -5.47 17.54
C GLN A 93 10.35 -5.36 16.04
N ILE A 94 11.05 -6.15 15.23
CA ILE A 94 10.87 -6.09 13.77
C ILE A 94 9.47 -6.56 13.36
N THR A 95 8.93 -7.59 14.03
CA THR A 95 7.53 -8.01 13.85
C THR A 95 6.54 -6.92 14.26
N ALA A 96 6.82 -6.19 15.35
CA ALA A 96 5.96 -5.09 15.79
C ALA A 96 5.94 -3.94 14.76
N VAL A 97 7.09 -3.58 14.19
CA VAL A 97 7.20 -2.58 13.12
C VAL A 97 6.42 -3.03 11.89
N SER A 98 6.60 -4.27 11.42
CA SER A 98 5.83 -4.81 10.28
C SER A 98 4.31 -4.71 10.52
N LYS A 99 3.85 -5.06 11.72
CA LYS A 99 2.41 -4.95 12.07
C LYS A 99 1.91 -3.52 12.10
N GLN A 100 2.73 -2.55 12.54
CA GLN A 100 2.36 -1.13 12.53
C GLN A 100 2.20 -0.60 11.10
N ILE A 101 3.14 -0.96 10.21
CA ILE A 101 3.09 -0.56 8.80
C ILE A 101 1.85 -1.16 8.12
N VAL A 102 1.60 -2.46 8.30
CA VAL A 102 0.40 -3.13 7.77
C VAL A 102 -0.86 -2.44 8.26
N LYS A 103 -0.97 -2.22 9.57
CA LYS A 103 -2.13 -1.57 10.17
C LYS A 103 -2.33 -0.14 9.65
N TYR A 104 -1.25 0.61 9.44
CA TYR A 104 -1.31 1.95 8.86
C TYR A 104 -1.97 1.88 7.48
N TYR A 105 -1.45 1.06 6.57
CA TYR A 105 -2.02 0.95 5.24
C TYR A 105 -3.41 0.33 5.22
N GLU A 106 -3.70 -0.68 6.04
CA GLU A 106 -5.07 -1.18 6.20
C GLU A 106 -6.04 -0.09 6.65
N SER A 107 -5.62 0.81 7.55
CA SER A 107 -6.47 1.90 8.03
C SER A 107 -6.71 3.00 6.99
N VAL A 108 -5.74 3.24 6.10
CA VAL A 108 -5.92 4.19 4.99
C VAL A 108 -6.72 3.56 3.84
N LEU A 109 -6.65 2.23 3.68
CA LEU A 109 -7.38 1.47 2.67
C LEU A 109 -8.80 1.10 3.07
N ALA A 110 -9.09 1.04 4.37
CA ALA A 110 -10.43 0.82 4.85
C ALA A 110 -11.34 1.97 4.37
N PRO A 111 -12.51 1.67 3.78
CA PRO A 111 -13.41 2.71 3.32
C PRO A 111 -13.75 3.64 4.48
N VAL A 112 -13.70 4.95 4.22
CA VAL A 112 -14.18 5.97 5.15
C VAL A 112 -15.68 5.74 5.37
N GLY A 113 -16.05 4.99 6.41
CA GLY A 113 -17.43 4.83 6.88
C GLY A 113 -18.01 3.42 6.89
N GLU A 114 -17.39 2.48 7.59
CA GLU A 114 -18.16 1.48 8.36
C GLU A 114 -18.27 1.91 9.83
#